data_AF-A0A0K0FIR6-F1
#
_entry.id   AF-A0A0K0FIR6-F1
#
_cell.length_a   1.000
_cell.length_b   1.000
_cell.length_c   1.000
_cell.angle_alpha   90.00
_cell.angle_beta   90.00
_cell.angle_gamma   90.00
#
_symmetry.space_group_name_H-M   'P 1'
#
loop_
_entity.id
_entity.type
_entity.pdbx_description
1 polymer ?
#
loop_
_entity_poly.entity_id
_entity_poly.type
_entity_poly.pdbx_seq_one_letter_code
_entity_poly.pdbx_strand_id
1 'polypeptide(L)'
;MNKSLVPEYVSPQVNFQTFQIFLTNLVAIIPNIYFFYRSMTYKPFNDRKVFKYITMVLAIELIIACLVHIVYSGYLCIHHHINSKVHLITCSKLNILDLNINQVTIVTPFYFNIFRFYKVIFNKNPNPIVMIITFIITMGPLLYTMIGQYFQINMYYVVKFGCGYQIYSDIPYF
;
A
#
# COMPACT_ATOMS: atom_id res chain seq x y z
N MET A 1 -7.22 14.62 -18.59
CA MET A 1 -6.64 15.89 -19.09
C MET A 1 -5.19 15.70 -19.48
N ASN A 2 -4.76 16.32 -20.58
CA ASN A 2 -3.35 16.31 -21.02
C ASN A 2 -2.46 17.03 -20.02
N LYS A 3 -1.18 16.63 -19.92
CA LYS A 3 -0.20 17.19 -18.99
C LYS A 3 -0.07 18.72 -19.05
N SER A 4 -0.21 19.31 -20.24
CA SER A 4 -0.12 20.76 -20.45
C SER A 4 -1.30 21.57 -19.88
N LEU A 5 -2.42 20.91 -19.55
CA LEU A 5 -3.64 21.56 -19.08
C LEU A 5 -3.74 21.58 -17.54
N VAL A 6 -2.75 21.02 -16.84
CA VAL A 6 -2.79 20.82 -15.40
C VAL A 6 -1.69 21.63 -14.74
N PRO A 7 -1.99 22.36 -13.65
CA PRO A 7 -0.98 23.16 -12.97
C PRO A 7 0.09 22.29 -12.32
N GLU A 8 1.33 22.77 -12.33
CA GLU A 8 2.46 22.11 -11.67
C GLU A 8 2.32 22.10 -10.14
N TYR A 9 1.68 23.15 -9.60
CA TYR A 9 1.44 23.33 -8.16
C TYR A 9 -0.04 23.52 -7.87
N VAL A 10 -0.52 22.82 -6.84
CA VAL A 10 -1.94 22.79 -6.47
C VAL A 10 -2.09 23.01 -4.97
N SER A 11 -3.18 23.65 -4.56
CA SER A 11 -3.51 23.76 -3.14
C SER A 11 -3.99 22.40 -2.64
N PRO A 12 -3.41 21.86 -1.55
CA PRO A 12 -3.83 20.57 -1.01
C PRO A 12 -5.28 20.64 -0.51
N GLN A 13 -6.06 19.64 -0.88
CA GLN A 13 -7.43 19.47 -0.41
C GLN A 13 -7.43 18.50 0.78
N VAL A 14 -7.49 19.05 1.99
CA VAL A 14 -7.48 18.27 3.23
C VAL A 14 -8.88 18.26 3.83
N ASN A 15 -9.36 17.09 4.22
CA ASN A 15 -10.60 16.93 4.97
C ASN A 15 -10.33 16.28 6.33
N PHE A 16 -11.38 16.18 7.15
CA PHE A 16 -11.30 15.51 8.45
C PHE A 16 -10.79 14.06 8.34
N GLN A 17 -11.13 13.35 7.26
CA GLN A 17 -10.70 11.96 7.05
C GLN A 17 -9.18 11.87 6.87
N THR A 18 -8.53 12.80 6.16
CA THR A 18 -7.07 12.83 6.03
C THR A 18 -6.37 12.92 7.39
N PHE A 19 -6.89 13.76 8.28
CA PHE A 19 -6.36 13.90 9.64
C PHE A 19 -6.62 12.64 10.49
N GLN A 20 -7.80 12.05 10.37
CA GLN A 20 -8.14 10.79 11.03
C GLN A 20 -7.21 9.65 10.58
N ILE A 21 -6.95 9.53 9.27
CA ILE A 21 -6.02 8.53 8.70
C ILE A 21 -4.62 8.74 9.28
N PHE A 22 -4.14 9.98 9.34
CA PHE A 22 -2.84 10.28 9.93
C PHE A 22 -2.72 9.79 11.39
N LEU A 23 -3.67 10.17 12.25
CA LEU A 23 -3.65 9.78 13.66
C LEU A 23 -3.83 8.28 13.87
N THR A 24 -4.77 7.66 13.16
CA THR A 24 -5.04 6.23 13.30
C THR A 24 -3.85 5.38 12.88
N ASN A 25 -3.14 5.74 11.82
CA ASN A 25 -1.93 5.04 11.41
C ASN A 25 -0.76 5.21 12.38
N LEU A 26 -0.62 6.38 13.03
CA LEU A 26 0.37 6.55 14.12
C LEU A 26 0.11 5.59 15.28
N VAL A 27 -1.16 5.47 15.69
CA VAL A 27 -1.56 4.55 16.76
C VAL A 27 -1.41 3.09 16.33
N ALA A 28 -1.73 2.77 15.07
CA ALA A 28 -1.68 1.41 14.54
C ALA A 28 -0.25 0.84 14.46
N ILE A 29 0.79 1.67 14.38
CA ILE A 29 2.18 1.19 14.39
C ILE A 29 2.52 0.47 15.71
N ILE A 30 2.03 0.98 16.84
CA ILE A 30 2.37 0.47 18.18
C ILE A 30 2.05 -1.02 18.35
N PRO A 31 0.80 -1.50 18.13
CA PRO A 31 0.49 -2.91 18.26
C PRO A 31 1.24 -3.77 17.23
N ASN A 32 1.51 -3.26 16.02
CA ASN A 32 2.23 -4.03 15.01
C ASN A 32 3.72 -4.22 15.36
N ILE A 33 4.39 -3.20 15.91
CA ILE A 33 5.75 -3.35 16.47
C ILE A 33 5.74 -4.36 17.60
N TYR A 34 4.75 -4.29 18.50
CA TYR A 34 4.61 -5.24 19.59
C TYR A 34 4.46 -6.68 19.08
N PHE A 35 3.56 -6.94 18.13
CA PHE A 35 3.36 -8.28 17.55
C PHE A 35 4.60 -8.78 16.83
N PHE A 36 5.27 -7.92 16.07
CA PHE A 36 6.52 -8.28 15.41
C PHE A 36 7.57 -8.73 16.43
N TYR A 37 7.84 -7.91 17.45
CA TYR A 37 8.81 -8.25 18.49
C TYR A 37 8.44 -9.52 19.28
N ARG A 38 7.17 -9.66 19.66
CA ARG A 38 6.68 -10.82 20.43
C ARG A 38 6.75 -12.12 19.63
N SER A 39 6.51 -12.06 18.32
CA SER A 39 6.62 -13.23 17.45
C SER A 39 8.04 -13.80 17.38
N MET A 40 9.06 -12.98 17.63
CA MET A 40 10.47 -13.40 17.68
C MET A 40 10.87 -13.97 19.04
N THR A 41 10.34 -13.40 20.12
CA THR A 41 10.81 -13.65 21.50
C THR A 41 9.98 -14.69 22.26
N TYR A 42 8.70 -14.84 21.94
CA TYR A 42 7.77 -15.63 22.75
C TYR A 42 7.73 -17.10 22.31
N LYS A 43 7.93 -18.02 23.26
CA LYS A 43 8.09 -19.47 23.03
C LYS A 43 6.96 -20.11 22.18
N PRO A 44 5.66 -19.84 22.42
CA PRO A 44 4.59 -20.39 21.58
C PRO A 44 4.66 -20.05 20.09
N PHE A 45 5.24 -18.90 19.72
CA PHE A 45 5.48 -18.58 18.32
C PHE A 45 6.62 -19.41 17.73
N ASN A 46 7.68 -19.65 18.50
CA ASN A 46 8.79 -20.51 18.07
C ASN A 46 8.35 -21.97 17.85
N ASP A 47 7.40 -22.45 18.65
CA ASP A 47 6.81 -23.78 18.48
C ASP A 47 5.95 -23.87 17.20
N ARG A 48 5.31 -22.77 16.79
CA ARG A 48 4.42 -22.69 15.63
C ARG A 48 5.05 -21.88 14.49
N LYS A 49 6.10 -22.43 13.86
CA LYS A 49 6.89 -21.76 12.81
C LYS A 49 6.05 -21.06 11.73
N VAL A 50 5.02 -21.73 11.19
CA VAL A 50 4.15 -21.13 10.13
C VAL A 50 3.41 -19.90 10.66
N PHE A 51 2.80 -20.00 11.84
CA PHE A 51 2.06 -18.91 12.44
C PHE A 51 2.96 -17.73 12.81
N LYS A 52 4.19 -18.00 13.26
CA LYS A 52 5.24 -17.00 13.47
C LYS A 52 5.53 -16.20 12.21
N TYR A 53 5.85 -16.87 11.10
CA TYR A 53 6.17 -16.17 9.85
C TYR A 53 4.99 -15.36 9.31
N ILE A 54 3.76 -15.90 9.39
CA ILE A 54 2.55 -15.17 9.00
C ILE A 54 2.42 -13.86 9.79
N THR A 55 2.55 -13.96 11.12
CA THR A 55 2.42 -12.80 12.02
C THR A 55 3.52 -11.78 11.77
N MET A 56 4.76 -12.23 11.56
CA MET A 56 5.90 -11.35 11.25
C MET A 56 5.69 -10.58 9.95
N VAL A 57 5.29 -11.27 8.88
CA VAL A 57 5.09 -10.66 7.57
C VAL A 57 3.95 -9.65 7.62
N LEU A 58 2.78 -10.03 8.15
CA LEU A 58 1.64 -9.10 8.27
C LEU A 58 2.00 -7.88 9.14
N ALA A 59 2.69 -8.07 10.26
CA ALA A 59 3.08 -6.96 11.12
C ALA A 59 4.03 -5.99 10.41
N ILE A 60 5.03 -6.49 9.66
CA ILE A 60 5.92 -5.65 8.87
C ILE A 60 5.15 -4.92 7.77
N GLU A 61 4.31 -5.62 7.01
CA GLU A 61 3.52 -5.03 5.93
C GLU A 61 2.61 -3.92 6.45
N LEU A 62 1.94 -4.13 7.58
CA LEU A 62 1.12 -3.11 8.22
C LEU A 62 1.95 -1.92 8.72
N ILE A 63 3.15 -2.13 9.28
CA ILE A 63 4.04 -1.03 9.66
C ILE A 63 4.41 -0.20 8.43
N ILE A 64 4.80 -0.85 7.32
CA ILE A 64 5.16 -0.17 6.07
C ILE A 64 3.94 0.59 5.52
N ALA A 65 2.76 -0.03 5.49
CA ALA A 65 1.53 0.62 5.06
C ALA A 65 1.21 1.85 5.90
N CYS A 66 1.27 1.74 7.22
CA CYS A 66 1.06 2.87 8.13
C CYS A 66 2.04 4.00 7.86
N LEU A 67 3.33 3.70 7.63
CA LEU A 67 4.34 4.71 7.32
C LEU A 67 4.04 5.43 6.00
N VAL A 68 3.62 4.71 4.96
CA VAL A 68 3.21 5.33 3.68
C VAL A 68 2.02 6.27 3.89
N HIS A 69 0.99 5.81 4.61
CA HIS A 69 -0.21 6.61 4.94
C HIS A 69 0.13 7.86 5.75
N ILE A 70 1.04 7.74 6.72
CA ILE A 70 1.53 8.86 7.54
C ILE A 70 2.29 9.86 6.68
N VAL A 71 3.18 9.39 5.80
CA VAL A 71 3.96 10.26 4.90
C VAL A 71 3.03 11.04 3.97
N TYR A 72 2.07 10.37 3.33
CA TYR A 72 1.15 11.03 2.41
C TYR A 72 0.21 12.01 3.13
N SER A 73 -0.46 11.55 4.19
CA SER A 73 -1.41 12.38 4.94
C SER A 73 -0.69 13.54 5.65
N GLY A 74 0.48 13.29 6.21
CA GLY A 74 1.33 14.30 6.84
C GLY A 74 1.81 15.35 5.84
N TYR A 75 2.22 14.93 4.64
CA TYR A 75 2.60 15.84 3.55
C TYR A 75 1.45 16.81 3.21
N LEU A 76 0.23 16.29 3.04
CA LEU A 76 -0.94 17.13 2.78
C LEU A 76 -1.27 18.08 3.94
N CYS A 77 -1.29 17.55 5.18
CA CYS A 77 -1.61 18.34 6.37
C CYS A 77 -0.61 19.47 6.62
N ILE A 78 0.69 19.22 6.47
CA ILE A 78 1.74 20.24 6.65
C ILE A 78 1.54 21.37 5.63
N HIS A 79 1.45 21.03 4.35
CA HIS A 79 1.30 22.02 3.28
C HIS A 79 0.01 22.83 3.42
N HIS A 80 -1.08 22.20 3.86
CA HIS A 80 -2.34 22.86 4.17
C HIS A 80 -2.20 23.84 5.33
N HIS A 81 -1.55 23.46 6.42
CA HIS A 81 -1.41 24.31 7.61
C HIS A 81 -0.53 25.54 7.36
N ILE A 82 0.53 25.41 6.56
CA ILE A 82 1.42 26.53 6.20
C ILE A 82 0.91 27.34 4.98
N ASN A 83 -0.31 27.06 4.48
CA ASN A 83 -0.90 27.69 3.29
C ASN A 83 0.01 27.65 2.04
N SER A 84 0.75 26.56 1.86
CA SER A 84 1.65 26.38 0.72
C SER A 84 1.06 25.41 -0.30
N LYS A 85 1.46 25.56 -1.57
CA LYS A 85 1.06 24.65 -2.64
C LYS A 85 1.92 23.40 -2.61
N VAL A 86 1.32 22.26 -2.96
CA VAL A 86 2.04 20.99 -3.18
C VAL A 86 2.45 20.85 -4.64
N HIS A 87 3.58 20.21 -4.88
CA HIS A 87 4.00 19.85 -6.23
C HIS A 87 3.14 18.67 -6.71
N LEU A 88 2.40 18.86 -7.79
CA LEU A 88 1.35 17.93 -8.21
C LEU A 88 1.88 16.54 -8.50
N ILE A 89 3.01 16.43 -9.20
CA ILE A 89 3.60 15.15 -9.58
C ILE A 89 4.06 14.39 -8.33
N THR A 90 4.71 15.08 -7.39
CA THR A 90 5.18 14.46 -6.14
C THR A 90 3.99 13.98 -5.31
N CYS A 91 2.99 14.83 -5.12
CA CYS A 91 1.76 14.48 -4.42
C CYS A 91 1.06 13.28 -5.06
N SER A 92 0.93 13.29 -6.40
CA SER A 92 0.30 12.21 -7.14
C SER A 92 1.04 10.88 -6.97
N LYS A 93 2.38 10.88 -6.99
CA LYS A 93 3.18 9.67 -6.75
C LYS A 93 3.01 9.13 -5.34
N LEU A 94 2.97 10.01 -4.33
CA LEU A 94 2.68 9.61 -2.95
C LEU A 94 1.28 9.01 -2.82
N ASN A 95 0.28 9.63 -3.45
CA ASN A 95 -1.10 9.12 -3.48
C ASN A 95 -1.20 7.75 -4.17
N ILE A 96 -0.46 7.52 -5.26
CA ILE A 96 -0.41 6.20 -5.92
C ILE A 96 0.14 5.14 -4.96
N LEU A 97 1.21 5.46 -4.23
CA LEU A 97 1.79 4.55 -3.23
C LEU A 97 0.80 4.27 -2.09
N ASP A 98 0.16 5.30 -1.57
CA ASP A 98 -0.86 5.25 -0.50
C ASP A 98 -2.05 4.34 -0.87
N LEU A 99 -2.55 4.44 -2.10
CA LEU A 99 -3.66 3.60 -2.56
C LEU A 99 -3.24 2.14 -2.78
N ASN A 100 -2.07 1.93 -3.37
CA ASN A 100 -1.62 0.59 -3.78
C ASN A 100 -1.09 -0.24 -2.60
N ILE A 101 -0.56 0.38 -1.55
CA ILE A 101 -0.06 -0.36 -0.37
C ILE A 101 -1.19 -1.11 0.35
N ASN A 102 -2.43 -0.61 0.27
CA ASN A 102 -3.61 -1.28 0.82
C ASN A 102 -3.93 -2.58 0.07
N GLN A 103 -3.67 -2.64 -1.24
CA GLN A 103 -3.90 -3.88 -1.99
C GLN A 103 -2.90 -4.97 -1.58
N VAL A 104 -1.64 -4.59 -1.30
CA VAL A 104 -0.63 -5.52 -0.77
C VAL A 104 -1.13 -6.15 0.54
N THR A 105 -1.58 -5.33 1.49
CA THR A 105 -2.04 -5.83 2.79
C THR A 105 -3.32 -6.68 2.71
N ILE A 106 -4.17 -6.46 1.70
CA ILE A 106 -5.37 -7.28 1.45
C ILE A 106 -5.02 -8.64 0.83
N VAL A 107 -4.05 -8.68 -0.09
CA VAL A 107 -3.70 -9.89 -0.84
C VAL A 107 -2.83 -10.85 -0.01
N THR A 108 -1.99 -10.36 0.89
CA THR A 108 -1.12 -11.24 1.69
C THR A 108 -1.87 -12.31 2.51
N PRO A 109 -2.97 -11.99 3.23
CA PRO A 109 -3.81 -13.02 3.87
C PRO A 109 -4.33 -14.11 2.92
N PHE A 110 -4.58 -13.77 1.66
CA PHE A 110 -5.02 -14.74 0.64
C PHE A 110 -3.92 -15.77 0.34
N TYR A 111 -2.66 -15.34 0.21
CA TYR A 111 -1.52 -16.25 0.04
C TYR A 111 -1.34 -17.18 1.24
N PHE A 112 -1.54 -16.67 2.46
CA PHE A 112 -1.47 -17.50 3.66
C PHE A 112 -2.60 -18.50 3.76
N ASN A 113 -3.80 -18.16 3.28
CA ASN A 113 -4.91 -19.10 3.21
C ASN A 113 -4.62 -20.24 2.22
N ILE A 114 -4.06 -19.94 1.04
CA ILE A 114 -3.63 -20.97 0.09
C ILE A 114 -2.56 -21.86 0.73
N PHE A 115 -1.54 -21.25 1.34
CA PHE A 115 -0.47 -22.01 2.00
C PHE A 115 -1.03 -22.93 3.09
N ARG A 116 -1.94 -22.43 3.93
CA ARG A 116 -2.58 -23.20 5.00
C ARG A 116 -3.46 -24.31 4.44
N PHE A 117 -4.21 -24.07 3.36
CA PHE A 117 -5.04 -25.07 2.71
C PHE A 117 -4.21 -26.26 2.23
N TYR A 118 -3.09 -26.02 1.54
CA TYR A 118 -2.18 -27.09 1.10
C TYR A 118 -1.59 -27.87 2.28
N LYS A 119 -1.17 -27.16 3.33
CA LYS A 119 -0.53 -27.78 4.48
C LYS A 119 -1.50 -28.57 5.35
N VAL A 120 -2.75 -28.12 5.50
CA VAL A 120 -3.74 -28.75 6.39
C VAL A 120 -4.52 -29.85 5.67
N ILE A 121 -4.98 -29.61 4.43
CA ILE A 121 -5.83 -30.55 3.71
C ILE A 121 -5.01 -31.60 2.96
N PHE A 122 -3.99 -31.17 2.23
CA PHE A 122 -3.16 -32.09 1.43
C PHE A 122 -1.93 -32.62 2.18
N ASN A 123 -1.67 -32.12 3.39
CA ASN A 123 -0.48 -32.43 4.19
C ASN A 123 0.84 -32.30 3.40
N LYS A 124 0.88 -31.34 2.48
CA LYS A 124 2.00 -31.07 1.56
C LYS A 124 2.31 -29.58 1.52
N ASN A 125 3.53 -29.24 1.14
CA ASN A 125 3.86 -27.85 0.83
C ASN A 125 3.14 -27.43 -0.46
N PRO A 126 2.71 -26.16 -0.58
CA PRO A 126 2.10 -25.68 -1.80
C PRO A 126 3.09 -25.76 -2.97
N ASN A 127 2.59 -26.11 -4.14
CA ASN A 127 3.39 -26.12 -5.35
C ASN A 127 3.83 -24.68 -5.68
N PRO A 128 5.14 -24.40 -5.83
CA PRO A 128 5.63 -23.06 -6.14
C PRO A 128 5.00 -22.48 -7.42
N ILE A 129 4.68 -23.33 -8.41
CA ILE A 129 4.02 -22.91 -9.66
C ILE A 129 2.65 -22.30 -9.36
N VAL A 130 1.87 -22.91 -8.47
CA VAL A 130 0.53 -22.41 -8.08
C VAL A 130 0.66 -21.06 -7.36
N MET A 131 1.66 -20.92 -6.48
CA MET A 131 1.93 -19.64 -5.79
C MET A 131 2.32 -18.53 -6.77
N ILE A 132 3.16 -18.83 -7.76
CA ILE A 132 3.58 -17.85 -8.79
C ILE A 132 2.38 -17.45 -9.67
N ILE A 133 1.58 -18.40 -10.13
CA ILE A 133 0.37 -18.12 -10.93
C ILE A 133 -0.58 -17.23 -10.13
N THR A 134 -0.82 -17.57 -8.86
CA THR A 134 -1.68 -16.78 -7.98
C THR A 134 -1.14 -15.35 -7.87
N PHE A 135 0.17 -15.18 -7.61
CA PHE A 135 0.82 -13.88 -7.50
C PHE A 135 0.67 -13.05 -8.79
N ILE A 136 0.87 -13.66 -9.96
CA ILE A 136 0.72 -12.96 -11.25
C ILE A 136 -0.72 -12.47 -11.42
N ILE A 137 -1.70 -13.30 -11.08
CA ILE A 137 -3.13 -12.94 -11.22
C ILE A 137 -3.50 -11.81 -10.25
N THR A 138 -3.07 -11.87 -8.99
CA THR A 138 -3.51 -10.93 -7.95
C THR A 138 -2.68 -9.65 -7.91
N MET A 139 -1.36 -9.71 -8.12
CA MET A 139 -0.44 -8.56 -8.04
C MET A 139 0.07 -8.06 -9.39
N GLY A 140 0.06 -8.89 -10.44
CA GLY A 140 0.55 -8.51 -11.76
C GLY A 140 -0.15 -7.26 -12.33
N PRO A 141 -1.49 -7.21 -12.39
CA PRO A 141 -2.24 -6.03 -12.83
C PRO A 141 -1.89 -4.76 -12.04
N LEU A 142 -1.76 -4.89 -10.71
CA LEU A 142 -1.43 -3.78 -9.83
C LEU A 142 -0.03 -3.24 -10.12
N LEU A 143 0.98 -4.13 -10.18
CA LEU A 143 2.35 -3.73 -10.44
C LEU A 143 2.49 -3.10 -11.82
N TYR A 144 1.79 -3.64 -12.82
CA TYR A 144 1.79 -3.13 -14.18
C TYR A 144 1.30 -1.67 -14.27
N THR A 145 0.12 -1.40 -13.71
CA THR A 145 -0.43 -0.02 -13.67
C THR A 145 0.41 0.91 -12.81
N MET A 146 0.88 0.43 -11.66
CA MET A 146 1.72 1.22 -10.78
C MET A 146 3.02 1.66 -11.46
N ILE A 147 3.69 0.78 -12.20
CA ILE A 147 4.89 1.10 -12.99
C ILE A 147 4.55 2.18 -14.03
N GLY A 148 3.48 2.00 -14.80
CA GLY A 148 3.04 2.99 -15.80
C GLY A 148 2.79 4.37 -15.20
N GLN A 149 2.07 4.42 -14.08
CA GLN A 149 1.76 5.67 -13.37
C GLN A 149 2.99 6.31 -12.73
N TYR A 150 3.87 5.52 -12.13
CA TYR A 150 5.05 6.02 -11.41
C TYR A 150 6.12 6.59 -12.36
N PHE A 151 6.33 5.92 -13.49
CA PHE A 151 7.23 6.34 -14.56
C PHE A 151 6.60 7.26 -15.60
N GLN A 152 5.33 7.65 -15.42
CA GLN A 152 4.64 8.61 -16.28
C GLN A 152 4.51 8.16 -17.75
N ILE A 153 4.38 6.85 -17.97
CA ILE A 153 4.21 6.28 -19.32
C ILE A 153 2.76 6.50 -19.75
N ASN A 154 2.55 7.14 -20.91
CA ASN A 154 1.23 7.45 -21.47
C ASN A 154 0.24 8.03 -20.45
N MET A 155 0.69 9.05 -19.72
CA MET A 155 -0.05 9.57 -18.58
C MET A 155 -1.18 10.54 -18.96
N TYR A 156 -2.27 10.49 -18.19
CA TYR A 156 -3.31 11.50 -18.18
C TYR A 156 -3.74 11.80 -16.74
N TYR A 157 -4.29 13.00 -16.53
CA TYR A 157 -4.76 13.42 -15.20
C TYR A 157 -6.27 13.30 -15.06
N VAL A 158 -6.70 12.84 -13.89
CA VAL A 158 -8.09 12.82 -13.45
C VAL A 158 -8.21 13.64 -12.16
N VAL A 159 -9.24 14.45 -12.05
CA VAL A 159 -9.49 15.26 -10.84
C VAL A 159 -9.77 14.33 -9.67
N LYS A 160 -9.06 14.53 -8.55
CA LYS A 160 -9.24 13.74 -7.33
C LYS A 160 -8.94 14.56 -6.08
N PHE A 161 -9.66 14.25 -5.02
CA PHE A 161 -9.44 14.85 -3.70
C PHE A 161 -8.04 14.53 -3.15
N GLY A 162 -7.51 15.40 -2.28
CA GLY A 162 -6.14 15.33 -1.78
C GLY A 162 -5.20 16.19 -2.62
N CYS A 163 -4.69 15.63 -3.71
CA CYS A 163 -3.73 16.30 -4.61
C CYS A 163 -4.39 17.16 -5.70
N GLY A 164 -5.72 17.28 -5.76
CA GLY A 164 -6.46 17.94 -6.83
C GLY A 164 -6.52 17.12 -8.13
N TYR A 165 -5.41 16.50 -8.54
CA TYR A 165 -5.36 15.55 -9.65
C TYR A 165 -4.60 14.28 -9.26
N GLN A 166 -4.94 13.18 -9.91
CA GLN A 166 -4.22 11.90 -9.86
C GLN A 166 -3.70 11.55 -11.26
N ILE A 167 -2.49 10.98 -11.31
CA ILE A 167 -1.88 10.44 -12.52
C ILE A 167 -2.47 9.05 -12.79
N TYR A 168 -3.03 8.89 -13.98
CA TYR A 168 -3.36 7.60 -14.57
C TYR A 168 -2.48 7.34 -15.78
N SER A 169 -2.43 6.09 -16.23
CA SER A 169 -1.63 5.63 -17.35
C SER A 169 -2.55 4.90 -18.32
N ASP A 170 -2.53 5.32 -19.58
CA ASP A 170 -3.33 4.73 -20.68
C ASP A 170 -2.56 3.60 -21.37
N ILE A 171 -1.91 2.76 -20.57
CA ILE A 171 -1.26 1.56 -21.10
C ILE A 171 -2.37 0.52 -21.31
N PRO A 172 -2.50 -0.04 -22.51
CA PRO A 172 -3.53 -1.03 -22.78
C PRO A 172 -3.38 -2.22 -21.84
N TYR A 173 -4.49 -2.58 -21.20
CA TYR A 173 -4.64 -3.89 -20.58
C TYR A 173 -4.87 -4.92 -21.70
N PHE A 174 -4.16 -6.05 -21.63
CA PHE A 174 -4.41 -7.21 -22.49
C PHE A 174 -5.87 -7.64 -22.43
#